data_AF-A0AAN8X0L8-F1
#
_entry.id   AF-A0AAN8X0L8-F1
#
_cell.length_a   1.000
_cell.length_b   1.000
_cell.length_c   1.000
_cell.angle_alpha   90.00
_cell.angle_beta   90.00
_cell.angle_gamma   90.00
#
_symmetry.space_group_name_H-M   'P 1'
#
loop_
_entity.id
_entity.type
_entity.pdbx_description
1 polymer ?
#
loop_
_entity_poly.entity_id
_entity_poly.type
_entity_poly.pdbx_seq_one_letter_code
_entity_poly.pdbx_strand_id
1 'polypeptide(L)'
;MASSARDRLSVIQHHLIARKADKHDEPSQTATTGTSCNSCNKETHCCSGNLSGNSGLEQCKIGWQAVSSKPGGSEPSGDVTTQTIPLKRQEILKWNGWGYKDSKFLVHKEKEYYVSFSGRRYKIGSMVLPHFATWVIDTLGVNFNDCTPPQPLPKPQDYPEPIIKEEFLNAVQNLGITHSLDGEDRLFRAHGHTLAEIFVLREGMFPRLPDLVVWPTNHGQVEKIVDLACRYQVVLIPIGGGTSVSGALLCPEEESRMIVSLDTSQMCRILWLDEKNLTARIEAGIIGQDLERQLQARGYTTGHEPDSYEFSSLGGWVATRASGMKKNIYGNIEDLLVQVKVVTPRGNVERYTAGPRLSAGPDVQHFIMGSEGTLGVITEVTMKVRPLPQVQRYGSIVFPNFTSGVNCMREVALHRCQPASIRLLDNEQFKFG
;
A
#
# COMPACT_ATOMS: atom_id res chain seq x y z
N MET A 1 7.61 -39.31 7.70
CA MET A 1 7.24 -38.40 8.81
C MET A 1 6.76 -37.07 8.22
N ALA A 2 5.58 -37.08 7.59
CA ALA A 2 5.00 -35.93 6.90
C ALA A 2 3.67 -35.57 7.56
N SER A 3 3.77 -34.89 8.71
CA SER A 3 2.68 -34.20 9.41
C SER A 3 3.38 -33.17 10.30
N SER A 4 3.41 -31.88 9.99
CA SER A 4 2.41 -30.96 10.53
C SER A 4 2.79 -29.50 10.17
N ALA A 5 2.77 -29.14 8.90
CA ALA A 5 2.59 -27.73 8.53
C ALA A 5 1.09 -27.36 8.60
N ARG A 6 0.22 -28.29 8.22
CA ARG A 6 -1.25 -28.17 8.35
C ARG A 6 -1.72 -28.07 9.81
N ASP A 7 -1.14 -28.85 10.73
CA ASP A 7 -1.63 -28.85 12.13
C ASP A 7 -1.22 -27.59 12.91
N ARG A 8 -0.23 -26.83 12.44
CA ARG A 8 0.16 -25.56 13.08
C ARG A 8 -0.73 -24.38 12.65
N LEU A 9 -1.30 -24.44 11.44
CA LEU A 9 -2.24 -23.43 10.93
C LEU A 9 -3.64 -23.55 11.57
N SER A 10 -4.09 -24.77 11.88
CA SER A 10 -5.41 -24.98 12.51
C SER A 10 -5.49 -24.43 13.95
N VAL A 11 -4.36 -24.49 14.68
CA VAL A 11 -4.25 -23.98 16.07
C VAL A 11 -4.40 -22.45 16.12
N ILE A 12 -3.91 -21.73 15.10
CA ILE A 12 -4.02 -20.27 15.00
C ILE A 12 -5.47 -19.86 14.70
N GLN A 13 -6.18 -20.59 13.83
CA GLN A 13 -7.59 -20.33 13.53
C GLN A 13 -8.52 -20.54 14.75
N HIS A 14 -8.28 -21.57 15.57
CA HIS A 14 -9.11 -21.84 16.74
C HIS A 14 -8.96 -20.79 17.86
N HIS A 15 -7.78 -20.21 18.05
CA HIS A 15 -7.57 -19.16 19.06
C HIS A 15 -8.21 -17.81 18.71
N LEU A 16 -8.40 -17.52 17.42
CA LEU A 16 -9.05 -16.28 16.96
C LEU A 16 -10.59 -16.34 17.05
N ILE A 17 -11.18 -17.54 16.93
CA ILE A 17 -12.64 -17.73 17.03
C ILE A 17 -13.10 -17.70 18.50
N ALA A 18 -12.30 -18.25 19.42
CA ALA A 18 -12.67 -18.32 20.84
C ALA A 18 -12.75 -16.95 21.56
N ARG A 19 -12.08 -15.91 21.04
CA ARG A 19 -12.15 -14.54 21.63
C ARG A 19 -13.37 -13.72 21.19
N LYS A 20 -14.22 -14.23 20.30
CA LYS A 20 -15.42 -13.53 19.81
C LYS A 20 -16.73 -13.90 20.53
N ALA A 21 -16.69 -14.81 21.51
CA ALA A 21 -17.90 -15.35 22.14
C ALA A 21 -18.35 -14.64 23.43
N ASP A 22 -17.55 -13.75 24.03
CA ASP A 22 -17.94 -13.05 25.26
C ASP A 22 -18.17 -11.55 25.02
N LYS A 23 -19.42 -11.19 24.71
CA LYS A 23 -20.15 -9.97 25.15
C LYS A 23 -21.37 -9.74 24.25
N HIS A 24 -22.54 -10.19 24.71
CA HIS A 24 -23.82 -9.62 24.33
C HIS A 24 -24.75 -9.64 25.54
N ASP A 25 -25.00 -8.45 26.10
CA ASP A 25 -26.19 -8.15 26.91
C ASP A 25 -26.64 -6.74 26.51
N GLU A 26 -27.70 -6.66 25.70
CA GLU A 26 -28.51 -5.46 25.49
C GLU A 26 -29.75 -5.56 26.39
N PRO A 27 -30.25 -4.45 26.94
CA PRO A 27 -31.66 -4.34 27.25
C PRO A 27 -32.36 -3.37 26.29
N SER A 28 -33.36 -3.93 25.63
CA SER A 28 -34.49 -3.27 24.97
C SER A 28 -35.15 -2.19 25.84
N GLN A 29 -35.59 -1.08 25.24
CA GLN A 29 -36.85 -0.41 25.63
C GLN A 29 -37.38 0.55 24.55
N THR A 30 -38.46 0.07 23.92
CA THR A 30 -39.73 0.74 23.55
C THR A 30 -39.77 2.23 23.16
N ALA A 31 -40.26 2.45 21.94
CA ALA A 31 -40.85 3.69 21.46
C ALA A 31 -42.10 4.13 22.24
N THR A 32 -42.25 5.44 22.43
CA THR A 32 -43.55 6.10 22.63
C THR A 32 -43.63 7.36 21.77
N THR A 33 -44.80 7.52 21.16
CA THR A 33 -45.26 8.58 20.28
C THR A 33 -45.53 9.88 21.05
N GLY A 34 -45.39 11.03 20.39
CA GLY A 34 -45.95 12.27 20.95
C GLY A 34 -45.49 13.60 20.36
N THR A 35 -46.27 14.09 19.40
CA THR A 35 -46.64 15.51 19.19
C THR A 35 -45.67 16.51 18.55
N SER A 36 -46.20 17.10 17.48
CA SER A 36 -45.81 18.28 16.72
C SER A 36 -45.69 19.57 17.54
N CYS A 37 -44.80 20.48 17.12
CA CYS A 37 -45.06 21.92 17.17
C CYS A 37 -44.28 22.67 16.08
N ASN A 38 -45.01 23.45 15.28
CA ASN A 38 -44.53 24.41 14.29
C ASN A 38 -44.24 25.76 14.96
N SER A 39 -43.14 26.42 14.56
CA SER A 39 -42.99 27.89 14.31
C SER A 39 -41.50 28.26 14.40
N CYS A 40 -40.82 28.74 13.35
CA CYS A 40 -40.87 30.06 12.68
C CYS A 40 -39.94 31.12 13.33
N ASN A 41 -39.15 31.77 12.47
CA ASN A 41 -38.36 33.01 12.62
C ASN A 41 -36.97 32.91 13.30
N LYS A 42 -35.89 33.12 12.53
CA LYS A 42 -35.25 34.42 12.14
C LYS A 42 -34.56 35.07 13.34
N GLU A 43 -33.23 35.02 13.37
CA GLU A 43 -32.33 36.18 13.22
C GLU A 43 -30.92 35.86 13.73
N THR A 44 -29.97 36.09 12.83
CA THR A 44 -28.54 36.26 13.09
C THR A 44 -28.31 37.45 14.02
N HIS A 45 -27.65 37.21 15.15
CA HIS A 45 -26.95 38.27 15.88
C HIS A 45 -25.54 37.81 16.25
N CYS A 46 -24.55 38.50 15.69
CA CYS A 46 -23.21 38.60 16.23
C CYS A 46 -23.28 39.22 17.63
N CYS A 47 -22.81 38.50 18.64
CA CYS A 47 -22.48 39.07 19.94
C CYS A 47 -21.01 38.76 20.25
N SER A 48 -20.18 39.77 20.07
CA SER A 48 -18.91 39.93 20.79
C SER A 48 -19.21 40.06 22.28
N GLY A 49 -18.83 39.05 23.06
CA GLY A 49 -18.98 39.04 24.52
C GLY A 49 -17.77 38.44 25.19
N ASN A 50 -16.98 39.28 25.86
CA ASN A 50 -16.00 38.87 26.85
C ASN A 50 -16.73 38.14 27.98
N LEU A 51 -16.38 36.88 28.23
CA LEU A 51 -16.80 36.14 29.42
C LEU A 51 -15.56 35.66 30.17
N SER A 52 -15.19 36.43 31.19
CA SER A 52 -14.45 35.96 32.35
C SER A 52 -15.36 35.00 33.13
N GLY A 53 -15.09 33.71 33.05
CA GLY A 53 -15.83 32.67 33.75
C GLY A 53 -14.90 31.50 34.07
N ASN A 54 -14.54 31.38 35.34
CA ASN A 54 -13.65 30.37 35.88
C ASN A 54 -14.46 29.08 36.11
N SER A 55 -14.25 28.04 35.30
CA SER A 55 -14.72 26.68 35.57
C SER A 55 -13.74 25.68 35.00
N GLY A 56 -13.26 24.77 35.85
CA GLY A 56 -12.17 23.83 35.59
C GLY A 56 -12.36 22.99 34.33
N LEU A 57 -11.69 23.39 33.26
CA LEU A 57 -11.28 22.54 32.16
C LEU A 57 -9.80 22.28 32.39
N GLU A 58 -9.44 21.03 32.69
CA GLU A 58 -8.04 20.60 32.61
C GLU A 58 -7.52 20.97 31.22
N GLN A 59 -6.60 21.94 31.18
CA GLN A 59 -5.98 22.40 29.95
C GLN A 59 -5.25 21.21 29.31
N CYS A 60 -5.76 20.72 28.19
CA CYS A 60 -4.96 19.92 27.28
C CYS A 60 -3.68 20.71 26.98
N LYS A 61 -2.53 20.21 27.43
CA LYS A 61 -1.23 20.79 27.09
C LYS A 61 -1.00 20.56 25.60
N ILE A 62 -1.25 21.58 24.79
CA ILE A 62 -0.91 21.57 23.37
C ILE A 62 0.58 21.91 23.25
N GLY A 63 1.40 20.89 23.02
CA GLY A 63 2.82 21.07 22.74
C GLY A 63 3.04 21.32 21.25
N TRP A 64 3.33 22.56 20.86
CA TRP A 64 3.83 22.84 19.52
C TRP A 64 5.35 22.70 19.49
N GLN A 65 5.86 21.61 18.93
CA GLN A 65 7.25 21.59 18.50
C GLN A 65 7.33 22.13 17.07
N ALA A 66 7.80 23.37 16.95
CA ALA A 66 8.24 23.91 15.68
C ALA A 66 9.53 23.20 15.27
N VAL A 67 9.40 22.05 14.59
CA VAL A 67 10.52 21.54 13.81
C VAL A 67 10.62 22.43 12.59
N SER A 68 11.61 23.32 12.55
CA SER A 68 11.99 23.96 11.29
C SER A 68 12.56 22.87 10.40
N SER A 69 11.70 22.17 9.66
CA SER A 69 12.16 21.54 8.45
C SER A 69 12.53 22.67 7.50
N LYS A 70 13.80 23.09 7.50
CA LYS A 70 14.44 23.27 6.19
C LYS A 70 14.09 22.00 5.40
N PRO A 71 13.70 22.07 4.12
CA PRO A 71 13.57 20.86 3.33
C PRO A 71 14.89 20.12 3.53
N GLY A 72 14.82 19.03 4.30
CA GLY A 72 15.95 18.15 4.52
C GLY A 72 16.09 17.42 3.21
N GLY A 73 16.65 18.12 2.22
CA GLY A 73 17.28 17.49 1.10
C GLY A 73 18.41 16.67 1.70
N SER A 74 18.13 15.41 2.00
CA SER A 74 18.95 14.42 1.32
C SER A 74 18.84 14.79 -0.15
N GLU A 75 19.87 15.41 -0.71
CA GLU A 75 20.02 15.40 -2.16
C GLU A 75 19.67 13.98 -2.60
N PRO A 76 18.71 13.76 -3.52
CA PRO A 76 18.65 12.49 -4.17
C PRO A 76 19.97 12.40 -4.93
N SER A 77 20.97 11.77 -4.33
CA SER A 77 22.18 11.31 -5.00
C SER A 77 21.85 10.14 -5.95
N GLY A 78 20.57 9.99 -6.32
CA GLY A 78 20.07 9.08 -7.33
C GLY A 78 19.74 9.91 -8.55
N ASP A 79 20.40 9.59 -9.65
CA ASP A 79 20.05 10.04 -10.99
C ASP A 79 18.52 10.00 -11.16
N VAL A 80 17.95 11.07 -11.71
CA VAL A 80 16.50 11.20 -11.90
C VAL A 80 15.95 10.03 -12.74
N THR A 81 16.83 9.37 -13.49
CA THR A 81 16.55 8.23 -14.36
C THR A 81 16.57 6.86 -13.68
N THR A 82 17.10 6.71 -12.46
CA THR A 82 17.18 5.39 -11.81
C THR A 82 15.81 4.94 -11.31
N GLN A 83 15.33 3.82 -11.83
CA GLN A 83 14.08 3.18 -11.38
C GLN A 83 14.28 2.52 -10.02
N THR A 84 13.30 2.62 -9.13
CA THR A 84 13.38 2.02 -7.78
C THR A 84 13.32 0.50 -7.80
N ILE A 85 12.60 -0.10 -8.75
CA ILE A 85 12.46 -1.56 -8.86
C ILE A 85 13.19 -2.07 -10.13
N PRO A 86 14.33 -2.78 -9.98
CA PRO A 86 14.99 -3.44 -11.10
C PRO A 86 14.24 -4.70 -11.54
N LEU A 87 14.60 -5.24 -12.71
CA LEU A 87 14.07 -6.51 -13.21
C LEU A 87 14.27 -7.64 -12.18
N LYS A 88 15.52 -7.77 -11.70
CA LYS A 88 15.93 -8.69 -10.64
C LYS A 88 15.75 -8.05 -9.27
N ARG A 89 14.51 -8.04 -8.78
CA ARG A 89 14.12 -7.37 -7.53
C ARG A 89 14.94 -7.81 -6.33
N GLN A 90 15.31 -9.08 -6.30
CA GLN A 90 16.18 -9.69 -5.29
C GLN A 90 17.53 -9.00 -5.15
N GLU A 91 18.05 -8.26 -6.14
CA GLU A 91 19.35 -7.60 -5.99
C GLU A 91 19.34 -6.55 -4.87
N ILE A 92 18.19 -5.90 -4.68
CA ILE A 92 18.03 -4.81 -3.70
C ILE A 92 16.99 -5.12 -2.61
N LEU A 93 15.99 -5.97 -2.90
CA LEU A 93 14.88 -6.29 -2.00
C LEU A 93 15.10 -7.65 -1.33
N LYS A 94 14.52 -7.82 -0.14
CA LYS A 94 14.49 -9.12 0.54
C LYS A 94 13.52 -10.05 -0.20
N TRP A 95 13.98 -11.24 -0.54
CA TRP A 95 13.15 -12.26 -1.19
C TRP A 95 12.17 -12.93 -0.22
N ASN A 96 12.39 -12.85 1.10
CA ASN A 96 11.62 -13.54 2.14
C ASN A 96 11.04 -12.60 3.22
N GLY A 97 10.78 -11.34 2.87
CA GLY A 97 10.28 -10.35 3.81
C GLY A 97 10.15 -8.96 3.23
N TRP A 98 9.78 -8.00 4.08
CA TRP A 98 9.55 -6.61 3.64
C TRP A 98 10.84 -5.83 3.37
N GLY A 99 10.83 -5.10 2.26
CA GLY A 99 11.71 -3.97 1.97
C GLY A 99 13.13 -4.31 1.55
N TYR A 100 14.00 -3.30 1.60
CA TYR A 100 15.39 -3.37 1.14
C TYR A 100 16.28 -4.28 2.00
N LYS A 101 17.24 -4.97 1.36
CA LYS A 101 18.22 -5.86 2.00
C LYS A 101 19.08 -5.15 3.06
N ASP A 102 19.37 -3.87 2.85
CA ASP A 102 20.22 -3.04 3.72
C ASP A 102 19.53 -2.59 5.03
N SER A 103 18.23 -2.86 5.18
CA SER A 103 17.38 -2.28 6.21
C SER A 103 16.69 -3.36 7.05
N LYS A 104 17.18 -3.62 8.26
CA LYS A 104 16.60 -4.60 9.20
C LYS A 104 16.90 -4.22 10.65
N PHE A 105 16.04 -4.69 11.56
CA PHE A 105 16.34 -4.65 12.99
C PHE A 105 17.45 -5.65 13.32
N LEU A 106 18.38 -5.24 14.18
CA LEU A 106 19.48 -6.03 14.71
C LEU A 106 19.36 -6.07 16.23
N VAL A 107 19.35 -7.26 16.79
CA VAL A 107 19.36 -7.49 18.25
C VAL A 107 20.80 -7.69 18.69
N HIS A 108 21.21 -6.98 19.73
CA HIS A 108 22.53 -7.05 20.33
C HIS A 108 22.42 -7.46 21.79
N LYS A 109 23.48 -8.08 22.33
CA LYS A 109 23.59 -8.45 23.73
C LYS A 109 24.98 -8.09 24.24
N GLU A 110 25.04 -7.13 25.14
CA GLU A 110 26.24 -6.82 25.93
C GLU A 110 25.96 -7.20 27.38
N LYS A 111 25.57 -6.23 28.20
CA LYS A 111 25.03 -6.48 29.55
C LYS A 111 23.53 -6.80 29.51
N GLU A 112 22.79 -6.03 28.71
CA GLU A 112 21.36 -6.18 28.46
C GLU A 112 21.11 -6.28 26.94
N TYR A 113 19.93 -6.75 26.56
CA TYR A 113 19.51 -6.72 25.16
C TYR A 113 19.19 -5.30 24.72
N TYR A 114 19.61 -4.94 23.51
CA TYR A 114 19.17 -3.72 22.83
C TYR A 114 18.96 -3.95 21.34
N VAL A 115 18.15 -3.11 20.71
CA VAL A 115 17.88 -3.19 19.27
C VAL A 115 18.52 -2.00 18.56
N SER A 116 18.98 -2.20 17.34
CA SER A 116 19.34 -1.12 16.40
C SER A 116 18.70 -1.37 15.05
N PHE A 117 18.66 -0.36 14.18
CA PHE A 117 18.20 -0.51 12.80
C PHE A 117 19.36 -0.34 11.82
N SER A 118 19.55 -1.28 10.89
CA SER A 118 20.66 -1.23 9.94
C SER A 118 20.45 -0.23 8.81
N GLY A 119 21.54 0.15 8.13
CA GLY A 119 21.49 1.02 6.97
C GLY A 119 21.28 2.50 7.31
N ARG A 120 21.10 3.32 6.27
CA ARG A 120 20.95 4.78 6.37
C ARG A 120 19.78 5.34 5.56
N ARG A 121 18.90 4.46 5.07
CA ARG A 121 17.76 4.82 4.22
C ARG A 121 16.70 5.63 4.97
N TYR A 122 16.44 5.24 6.22
CA TYR A 122 15.46 5.88 7.08
C TYR A 122 16.15 6.69 8.17
N LYS A 123 15.42 7.65 8.76
CA LYS A 123 15.93 8.47 9.88
C LYS A 123 16.35 7.64 11.09
N ILE A 124 15.70 6.50 11.32
CA ILE A 124 16.05 5.55 12.38
C ILE A 124 17.29 4.70 12.06
N GLY A 125 17.81 4.79 10.82
CA GLY A 125 18.97 4.03 10.37
C GLY A 125 20.21 4.33 11.20
N SER A 126 20.92 3.28 11.59
CA SER A 126 22.08 3.33 12.48
C SER A 126 21.81 3.88 13.89
N MET A 127 20.54 4.07 14.28
CA MET A 127 20.18 4.45 15.64
C MET A 127 20.07 3.21 16.54
N VAL A 128 20.49 3.37 17.80
CA VAL A 128 20.20 2.43 18.89
C VAL A 128 18.83 2.78 19.47
N LEU A 129 18.00 1.76 19.66
CA LEU A 129 16.67 1.82 20.24
C LEU A 129 16.72 1.12 21.61
N PRO A 130 17.21 1.81 22.66
CA PRO A 130 17.62 1.18 23.91
C PRO A 130 16.46 0.52 24.67
N HIS A 131 15.25 1.06 24.54
CA HIS A 131 14.07 0.54 25.24
C HIS A 131 13.28 -0.49 24.42
N PHE A 132 13.61 -0.67 23.14
CA PHE A 132 12.79 -1.51 22.27
C PHE A 132 12.92 -2.99 22.62
N ALA A 133 14.12 -3.46 22.97
CA ALA A 133 14.32 -4.84 23.42
C ALA A 133 13.51 -5.15 24.69
N THR A 134 13.54 -4.24 25.67
CA THR A 134 12.77 -4.35 26.92
C THR A 134 11.27 -4.39 26.63
N TRP A 135 10.76 -3.48 25.80
CA TRP A 135 9.35 -3.49 25.40
C TRP A 135 8.93 -4.80 24.75
N VAL A 136 9.76 -5.38 23.87
CA VAL A 136 9.50 -6.67 23.21
C VAL A 136 9.44 -7.82 24.23
N ILE A 137 10.37 -7.87 25.18
CA ILE A 137 10.40 -8.90 26.22
C ILE A 137 9.16 -8.78 27.11
N ASP A 138 8.87 -7.57 27.59
CA ASP A 138 7.81 -7.33 28.58
C ASP A 138 6.40 -7.50 27.95
N THR A 139 6.23 -7.09 26.70
CA THR A 139 4.91 -7.07 26.03
C THR A 139 4.62 -8.38 25.31
N LEU A 140 5.62 -8.97 24.66
CA LEU A 140 5.43 -10.15 23.80
C LEU A 140 5.95 -11.44 24.45
N GLY A 141 6.64 -11.37 25.59
CA GLY A 141 7.22 -12.53 26.25
C GLY A 141 8.33 -13.22 25.44
N VAL A 142 8.98 -12.49 24.54
CA VAL A 142 9.98 -13.04 23.62
C VAL A 142 11.30 -13.27 24.35
N ASN A 143 11.84 -14.48 24.22
CA ASN A 143 13.22 -14.78 24.59
C ASN A 143 14.12 -14.69 23.35
N PHE A 144 15.01 -13.70 23.29
CA PHE A 144 15.90 -13.52 22.14
C PHE A 144 16.90 -14.66 21.93
N ASN A 145 17.07 -15.58 22.89
CA ASN A 145 17.86 -16.80 22.65
C ASN A 145 17.11 -17.82 21.77
N ASP A 146 15.78 -17.75 21.71
CA ASP A 146 14.94 -18.68 20.95
C ASP A 146 14.72 -18.15 19.53
N CYS A 147 15.77 -18.24 18.71
CA CYS A 147 15.76 -17.76 17.33
C CYS A 147 15.32 -18.85 16.33
N THR A 148 14.41 -18.50 15.42
CA THR A 148 14.06 -19.34 14.24
C THR A 148 14.69 -18.75 12.97
N PRO A 149 15.80 -19.33 12.47
CA PRO A 149 16.41 -18.86 11.22
C PRO A 149 15.50 -19.20 10.04
N PRO A 150 15.34 -18.29 9.06
CA PRO A 150 14.62 -18.63 7.84
C PRO A 150 15.39 -19.66 7.02
N GLN A 151 14.69 -20.40 6.16
CA GLN A 151 15.33 -21.23 5.14
C GLN A 151 16.27 -20.40 4.24
N PRO A 152 17.35 -21.01 3.71
CA PRO A 152 18.19 -20.35 2.71
C PRO A 152 17.41 -20.11 1.42
N LEU A 153 17.96 -19.28 0.54
CA LEU A 153 17.38 -19.10 -0.80
C LEU A 153 17.28 -20.47 -1.50
N PRO A 154 16.12 -20.84 -2.09
CA PRO A 154 15.96 -22.10 -2.78
C PRO A 154 16.95 -22.24 -3.94
N LYS A 155 17.45 -23.46 -4.16
CA LYS A 155 18.33 -23.76 -5.29
C LYS A 155 17.51 -23.93 -6.56
N PRO A 156 18.12 -23.84 -7.76
CA PRO A 156 17.39 -23.96 -9.03
C PRO A 156 16.48 -25.20 -9.13
N GLN A 157 16.89 -26.34 -8.57
CA GLN A 157 16.11 -27.58 -8.56
C GLN A 157 14.94 -27.62 -7.56
N ASP A 158 14.88 -26.66 -6.62
CA ASP A 158 13.86 -26.63 -5.57
C ASP A 158 12.58 -25.90 -6.05
N TYR A 159 12.66 -25.16 -7.16
CA TYR A 159 11.52 -24.45 -7.74
C TYR A 159 10.63 -25.41 -8.55
N PRO A 160 9.30 -25.30 -8.46
CA PRO A 160 8.40 -26.03 -9.34
C PRO A 160 8.73 -25.77 -10.82
N GLU A 161 8.82 -26.84 -11.61
CA GLU A 161 9.04 -26.74 -13.06
C GLU A 161 7.92 -25.94 -13.72
N PRO A 162 8.24 -24.99 -14.61
CA PRO A 162 7.23 -24.17 -15.26
C PRO A 162 6.48 -24.97 -16.34
N ILE A 163 5.17 -24.74 -16.43
CA ILE A 163 4.33 -25.25 -17.52
C ILE A 163 4.48 -24.31 -18.72
N ILE A 164 5.19 -24.75 -19.76
CA ILE A 164 5.51 -23.90 -20.91
C ILE A 164 4.61 -24.21 -22.11
N LYS A 165 3.99 -23.16 -22.64
CA LYS A 165 3.38 -23.12 -23.97
C LYS A 165 4.40 -22.54 -24.95
N GLU A 166 5.10 -23.40 -25.68
CA GLU A 166 6.20 -23.01 -26.58
C GLU A 166 5.77 -21.95 -27.61
N GLU A 167 4.56 -22.05 -28.15
CA GLU A 167 4.08 -21.08 -29.14
C GLU A 167 3.89 -19.68 -28.53
N PHE A 168 3.45 -19.60 -27.27
CA PHE A 168 3.34 -18.33 -26.55
C PHE A 168 4.71 -17.76 -26.23
N LEU A 169 5.64 -18.58 -25.71
CA LEU A 169 7.00 -18.16 -25.37
C LEU A 169 7.74 -17.63 -26.61
N ASN A 170 7.70 -18.38 -27.72
CA ASN A 170 8.29 -17.96 -28.99
C ASN A 170 7.66 -16.65 -29.51
N ALA A 171 6.35 -16.47 -29.36
CA ALA A 171 5.70 -15.23 -29.76
C ALA A 171 6.15 -14.03 -28.91
N VAL A 172 6.30 -14.19 -27.58
CA VAL A 172 6.83 -13.16 -26.68
C VAL A 172 8.28 -12.80 -27.06
N GLN A 173 9.10 -13.80 -27.36
CA GLN A 173 10.48 -13.63 -27.82
C GLN A 173 10.56 -12.88 -29.16
N ASN A 174 9.73 -13.25 -30.14
CA ASN A 174 9.67 -12.60 -31.45
C ASN A 174 9.23 -11.13 -31.36
N LEU A 175 8.44 -10.78 -30.34
CA LEU A 175 8.06 -9.39 -30.06
C LEU A 175 9.15 -8.58 -29.36
N GLY A 176 10.29 -9.20 -29.01
CA GLY A 176 11.39 -8.57 -28.28
C GLY A 176 11.00 -8.14 -26.87
N ILE A 177 10.00 -8.79 -26.27
CA ILE A 177 9.56 -8.49 -24.91
C ILE A 177 10.50 -9.21 -23.93
N THR A 178 11.08 -8.44 -23.01
CA THR A 178 11.93 -8.98 -21.94
C THR A 178 11.12 -9.97 -21.10
N HIS A 179 11.70 -11.14 -20.83
CA HIS A 179 11.05 -12.23 -20.11
C HIS A 179 12.07 -13.08 -19.35
N SER A 180 11.61 -13.86 -18.37
CA SER A 180 12.45 -14.73 -17.54
C SER A 180 11.69 -15.99 -17.12
N LEU A 181 12.42 -17.11 -17.17
CA LEU A 181 12.00 -18.41 -16.63
C LEU A 181 12.71 -18.73 -15.30
N ASP A 182 13.55 -17.82 -14.81
CA ASP A 182 14.33 -18.02 -13.59
C ASP A 182 13.42 -18.23 -12.38
N GLY A 183 13.75 -19.23 -11.55
CA GLY A 183 12.95 -19.61 -10.39
C GLY A 183 12.84 -18.52 -9.34
N GLU A 184 13.88 -17.71 -9.15
CA GLU A 184 13.89 -16.61 -8.19
C GLU A 184 13.00 -15.46 -8.69
N ASP A 185 13.08 -15.13 -9.99
CA ASP A 185 12.22 -14.10 -10.61
C ASP A 185 10.73 -14.48 -10.53
N ARG A 186 10.42 -15.78 -10.73
CA ARG A 186 9.07 -16.35 -10.61
C ARG A 186 8.59 -16.34 -9.16
N LEU A 187 9.42 -16.79 -8.22
CA LEU A 187 9.10 -16.83 -6.79
C LEU A 187 8.79 -15.42 -6.25
N PHE A 188 9.63 -14.43 -6.58
CA PHE A 188 9.45 -13.05 -6.10
C PHE A 188 8.09 -12.46 -6.50
N ARG A 189 7.47 -12.98 -7.57
CA ARG A 189 6.20 -12.49 -8.13
C ARG A 189 5.01 -13.40 -7.85
N ALA A 190 5.20 -14.43 -7.03
CA ALA A 190 4.17 -15.38 -6.66
C ALA A 190 3.40 -14.99 -5.38
N HIS A 191 3.75 -13.88 -4.74
CA HIS A 191 3.25 -13.52 -3.42
C HIS A 191 3.08 -12.01 -3.22
N GLY A 192 2.26 -11.66 -2.23
CA GLY A 192 2.23 -10.38 -1.54
C GLY A 192 2.95 -10.41 -0.19
N HIS A 193 2.37 -9.75 0.81
CA HIS A 193 2.94 -9.56 2.14
C HIS A 193 1.96 -9.93 3.27
N THR A 194 1.04 -10.86 3.03
CA THR A 194 0.31 -11.47 4.17
C THR A 194 1.26 -12.30 5.03
N LEU A 195 0.90 -12.48 6.31
CA LEU A 195 1.70 -13.30 7.22
C LEU A 195 1.91 -14.74 6.71
N ALA A 196 0.87 -15.33 6.13
CA ALA A 196 0.93 -16.69 5.60
C ALA A 196 1.92 -16.81 4.44
N GLU A 197 1.89 -15.85 3.51
CA GLU A 197 2.83 -15.80 2.38
C GLU A 197 4.28 -15.66 2.85
N ILE A 198 4.54 -14.74 3.79
CA ILE A 198 5.89 -14.57 4.35
C ILE A 198 6.34 -15.83 5.11
N PHE A 199 5.43 -16.52 5.79
CA PHE A 199 5.76 -17.77 6.46
C PHE A 199 6.15 -18.87 5.46
N VAL A 200 5.43 -19.00 4.34
CA VAL A 200 5.79 -19.94 3.27
C VAL A 200 7.17 -19.62 2.69
N LEU A 201 7.49 -18.35 2.42
CA LEU A 201 8.83 -17.94 1.97
C LEU A 201 9.94 -18.27 2.96
N ARG A 202 9.64 -18.37 4.25
CA ARG A 202 10.64 -18.63 5.30
C ARG A 202 10.79 -20.10 5.65
N GLU A 203 9.75 -20.91 5.46
CA GLU A 203 9.68 -22.29 5.98
C GLU A 203 9.25 -23.33 4.93
N GLY A 204 9.03 -22.94 3.68
CA GLY A 204 8.57 -23.84 2.63
C GLY A 204 8.60 -23.27 1.20
N MET A 205 7.71 -23.76 0.35
CA MET A 205 7.61 -23.33 -1.06
C MET A 205 6.14 -23.22 -1.44
N PHE A 206 5.80 -22.23 -2.28
CA PHE A 206 4.45 -22.15 -2.81
C PHE A 206 4.20 -23.33 -3.77
N PRO A 207 3.04 -23.98 -3.68
CA PRO A 207 2.68 -25.11 -4.55
C PRO A 207 2.60 -24.70 -6.03
N ARG A 208 2.26 -23.45 -6.32
CA ARG A 208 2.17 -22.89 -7.66
C ARG A 208 2.90 -21.56 -7.73
N LEU A 209 3.82 -21.44 -8.69
CA LEU A 209 4.46 -20.18 -9.09
C LEU A 209 3.96 -19.77 -10.48
N PRO A 210 4.08 -18.50 -10.88
CA PRO A 210 4.02 -18.14 -12.30
C PRO A 210 5.03 -18.97 -13.09
N ASP A 211 4.71 -19.36 -14.32
CA ASP A 211 5.61 -20.13 -15.19
C ASP A 211 6.60 -19.24 -15.94
N LEU A 212 6.20 -18.01 -16.24
CA LEU A 212 7.00 -17.03 -16.96
C LEU A 212 6.76 -15.64 -16.37
N VAL A 213 7.80 -14.82 -16.33
CA VAL A 213 7.70 -13.39 -16.04
C VAL A 213 7.92 -12.61 -17.33
N VAL A 214 7.10 -11.59 -17.60
CA VAL A 214 7.28 -10.67 -18.73
C VAL A 214 7.28 -9.22 -18.27
N TRP A 215 8.08 -8.38 -18.91
CA TRP A 215 8.22 -6.96 -18.58
C TRP A 215 7.89 -6.07 -19.77
N PRO A 216 6.60 -5.79 -20.03
CA PRO A 216 6.21 -4.79 -21.01
C PRO A 216 6.70 -3.39 -20.59
N THR A 217 7.08 -2.59 -21.58
CA THR A 217 7.64 -1.23 -21.40
C THR A 217 6.69 -0.14 -21.88
N ASN A 218 5.54 -0.50 -22.44
CA ASN A 218 4.52 0.42 -22.96
C ASN A 218 3.18 -0.30 -23.17
N HIS A 219 2.11 0.49 -23.38
CA HIS A 219 0.76 0.02 -23.63
C HIS A 219 0.66 -1.01 -24.78
N GLY A 220 1.29 -0.74 -25.92
CA GLY A 220 1.18 -1.61 -27.11
C GLY A 220 1.80 -3.00 -26.92
N GLN A 221 2.82 -3.14 -26.05
CA GLN A 221 3.32 -4.47 -25.67
C GLN A 221 2.32 -5.23 -24.79
N VAL A 222 1.61 -4.54 -23.90
CA VAL A 222 0.54 -5.16 -23.08
C VAL A 222 -0.61 -5.64 -23.95
N GLU A 223 -1.06 -4.86 -24.93
CA GLU A 223 -2.07 -5.28 -25.93
C GLU A 223 -1.67 -6.60 -26.60
N LYS A 224 -0.43 -6.66 -27.11
CA LYS A 224 0.09 -7.86 -27.76
C LYS A 224 0.17 -9.06 -26.81
N ILE A 225 0.60 -8.88 -25.56
CA ILE A 225 0.65 -9.97 -24.57
C ILE A 225 -0.76 -10.50 -24.27
N VAL A 226 -1.75 -9.62 -24.10
CA VAL A 226 -3.15 -10.01 -23.85
C VAL A 226 -3.74 -10.76 -25.06
N ASP A 227 -3.47 -10.29 -26.28
CA ASP A 227 -3.89 -10.99 -27.51
C ASP A 227 -3.27 -12.39 -27.62
N LEU A 228 -1.98 -12.52 -27.33
CA LEU A 228 -1.28 -13.80 -27.29
C LEU A 228 -1.87 -14.71 -26.20
N ALA A 229 -2.17 -14.17 -25.02
CA ALA A 229 -2.74 -14.94 -23.93
C ALA A 229 -4.12 -15.51 -24.29
N CYS A 230 -4.96 -14.71 -24.97
CA CYS A 230 -6.24 -15.17 -25.51
C CYS A 230 -6.05 -16.29 -26.54
N ARG A 231 -5.10 -16.13 -27.47
CA ARG A 231 -4.83 -17.10 -28.54
C ARG A 231 -4.33 -18.43 -28.01
N TYR A 232 -3.40 -18.42 -27.06
CA TYR A 232 -2.72 -19.63 -26.58
C TYR A 232 -3.30 -20.20 -25.27
N GLN A 233 -4.34 -19.57 -24.73
CA GLN A 233 -5.02 -19.93 -23.48
C GLN A 233 -4.06 -19.89 -22.29
N VAL A 234 -3.44 -18.73 -22.09
CA VAL A 234 -2.48 -18.44 -21.02
C VAL A 234 -3.13 -17.50 -19.99
N VAL A 235 -2.87 -17.73 -18.71
CA VAL A 235 -3.33 -16.88 -17.61
C VAL A 235 -2.36 -15.73 -17.42
N LEU A 236 -2.88 -14.52 -17.22
CA LEU A 236 -2.10 -13.34 -16.88
C LEU A 236 -2.41 -12.92 -15.45
N ILE A 237 -1.38 -12.75 -14.62
CA ILE A 237 -1.48 -12.13 -13.30
C ILE A 237 -0.66 -10.84 -13.33
N PRO A 238 -1.30 -9.66 -13.40
CA PRO A 238 -0.58 -8.39 -13.37
C PRO A 238 0.08 -8.17 -12.01
N ILE A 239 1.34 -7.76 -12.02
CA ILE A 239 2.05 -7.35 -10.81
C ILE A 239 2.69 -5.96 -11.01
N GLY A 240 2.51 -5.12 -10.01
CA GLY A 240 3.25 -3.87 -9.87
C GLY A 240 4.25 -4.01 -8.74
N GLY A 241 3.97 -3.37 -7.61
CA GLY A 241 4.86 -3.38 -6.45
C GLY A 241 5.06 -4.72 -5.72
N GLY A 242 4.15 -5.68 -5.88
CA GLY A 242 4.15 -6.91 -5.07
C GLY A 242 3.71 -6.70 -3.63
N THR A 243 3.06 -5.57 -3.30
CA THR A 243 2.72 -5.17 -1.92
C THR A 243 1.31 -5.58 -1.48
N SER A 244 0.67 -6.54 -2.17
CA SER A 244 -0.67 -7.00 -1.81
C SER A 244 -0.69 -7.59 -0.40
N VAL A 245 -1.78 -7.38 0.33
CA VAL A 245 -2.05 -8.03 1.63
C VAL A 245 -3.40 -8.74 1.62
N SER A 246 -3.91 -9.08 0.42
CA SER A 246 -5.18 -9.80 0.20
C SER A 246 -4.98 -11.20 -0.41
N GLY A 247 -3.75 -11.57 -0.78
CA GLY A 247 -3.47 -12.80 -1.54
C GLY A 247 -3.77 -12.69 -3.04
N ALA A 248 -4.05 -11.48 -3.56
CA ALA A 248 -4.40 -11.25 -4.97
C ALA A 248 -3.32 -11.66 -6.00
N LEU A 249 -2.09 -11.93 -5.55
CA LEU A 249 -0.97 -12.38 -6.40
C LEU A 249 -0.73 -13.89 -6.34
N LEU A 250 -1.41 -14.60 -5.42
CA LEU A 250 -1.27 -16.04 -5.30
C LEU A 250 -1.78 -16.73 -6.55
N CYS A 251 -0.99 -17.65 -7.08
CA CYS A 251 -1.39 -18.51 -8.18
C CYS A 251 -2.33 -19.61 -7.66
N PRO A 252 -3.54 -19.79 -8.22
CA PRO A 252 -4.42 -20.89 -7.85
C PRO A 252 -3.73 -22.24 -8.08
N GLU A 253 -3.80 -23.14 -7.11
CA GLU A 253 -3.08 -24.43 -7.14
C GLU A 253 -3.59 -25.33 -8.27
N GLU A 254 -4.89 -25.27 -8.53
CA GLU A 254 -5.61 -26.04 -9.54
C GLU A 254 -5.47 -25.49 -10.97
N GLU A 255 -4.84 -24.32 -11.14
CA GLU A 255 -4.65 -23.72 -12.47
C GLU A 255 -3.58 -24.48 -13.27
N SER A 256 -4.07 -25.25 -14.25
CA SER A 256 -3.28 -26.13 -15.11
C SER A 256 -2.71 -25.43 -16.35
N ARG A 257 -3.20 -24.24 -16.71
CA ARG A 257 -2.64 -23.45 -17.81
C ARG A 257 -1.31 -22.84 -17.40
N MET A 258 -0.55 -22.42 -18.41
CA MET A 258 0.59 -21.54 -18.21
C MET A 258 0.12 -20.23 -17.56
N ILE A 259 0.76 -19.83 -16.47
CA ILE A 259 0.55 -18.58 -15.74
C ILE A 259 1.72 -17.65 -16.03
N VAL A 260 1.43 -16.46 -16.51
CA VAL A 260 2.43 -15.43 -16.78
C VAL A 260 2.24 -14.29 -15.79
N SER A 261 3.31 -13.99 -15.04
CA SER A 261 3.38 -12.77 -14.25
C SER A 261 3.69 -11.60 -15.19
N LEU A 262 2.72 -10.71 -15.38
CA LEU A 262 2.86 -9.51 -16.20
C LEU A 262 3.34 -8.37 -15.31
N ASP A 263 4.65 -8.16 -15.27
CA ASP A 263 5.31 -7.18 -14.41
C ASP A 263 5.35 -5.80 -15.08
N THR A 264 4.62 -4.86 -14.49
CA THR A 264 4.48 -3.50 -15.02
C THR A 264 5.63 -2.56 -14.67
N SER A 265 6.59 -2.97 -13.83
CA SER A 265 7.65 -2.08 -13.27
C SER A 265 8.47 -1.32 -14.31
N GLN A 266 8.59 -1.84 -15.55
CA GLN A 266 9.34 -1.19 -16.63
C GLN A 266 8.52 -0.18 -17.46
N MET A 267 7.22 -0.09 -17.18
CA MET A 267 6.27 0.86 -17.76
C MET A 267 5.99 1.94 -16.71
N CYS A 268 6.97 2.83 -16.49
CA CYS A 268 7.05 3.72 -15.32
C CYS A 268 7.29 5.20 -15.66
N ARG A 269 6.94 5.66 -16.86
CA ARG A 269 7.16 7.05 -17.28
C ARG A 269 5.98 7.97 -16.92
N ILE A 270 6.29 9.22 -16.56
CA ILE A 270 5.32 10.32 -16.66
C ILE A 270 5.26 10.74 -18.13
N LEU A 271 4.18 10.40 -18.82
CA LEU A 271 4.00 10.64 -20.26
C LEU A 271 3.83 12.13 -20.55
N TRP A 272 3.04 12.82 -19.73
CA TRP A 272 2.91 14.28 -19.78
C TRP A 272 2.43 14.85 -18.44
N LEU A 273 2.71 16.14 -18.23
CA LEU A 273 2.24 16.95 -17.11
C LEU A 273 1.53 18.19 -17.68
N ASP A 274 0.26 18.37 -17.33
CA ASP A 274 -0.52 19.54 -17.70
C ASP A 274 -0.62 20.47 -16.48
N GLU A 275 0.22 21.50 -16.49
CA GLU A 275 0.32 22.48 -15.40
C GLU A 275 -0.91 23.40 -15.31
N LYS A 276 -1.68 23.56 -16.40
CA LYS A 276 -2.89 24.39 -16.42
C LYS A 276 -4.06 23.65 -15.79
N ASN A 277 -4.23 22.38 -16.17
CA ASN A 277 -5.30 21.54 -15.65
C ASN A 277 -4.93 20.81 -14.35
N LEU A 278 -3.65 20.88 -13.94
CA LEU A 278 -3.09 20.22 -12.77
C LEU A 278 -3.35 18.71 -12.79
N THR A 279 -3.02 18.09 -13.92
CA THR A 279 -3.11 16.65 -14.13
C THR A 279 -1.83 16.11 -14.76
N ALA A 280 -1.55 14.83 -14.52
CA ALA A 280 -0.45 14.13 -15.18
C ALA A 280 -0.94 12.78 -15.70
N ARG A 281 -0.54 12.43 -16.92
CA ARG A 281 -0.72 11.08 -17.48
C ARG A 281 0.55 10.28 -17.29
N ILE A 282 0.39 9.14 -16.67
CA ILE A 282 1.49 8.37 -16.11
C ILE A 282 1.26 6.90 -16.43
N GLU A 283 2.34 6.20 -16.75
CA GLU A 283 2.31 4.77 -16.93
C GLU A 283 2.10 4.03 -15.59
N ALA A 284 1.30 2.98 -15.62
CA ALA A 284 0.75 2.35 -14.41
C ALA A 284 1.81 1.66 -13.52
N GLY A 285 2.97 1.32 -14.06
CA GLY A 285 4.04 0.66 -13.33
C GLY A 285 4.89 1.56 -12.46
N ILE A 286 4.72 2.88 -12.55
CA ILE A 286 5.53 3.81 -11.73
C ILE A 286 5.29 3.56 -10.24
N ILE A 287 6.39 3.55 -9.48
CA ILE A 287 6.38 3.37 -8.02
C ILE A 287 6.10 4.72 -7.35
N GLY A 288 5.36 4.72 -6.25
CA GLY A 288 4.97 5.96 -5.58
C GLY A 288 6.14 6.88 -5.24
N GLN A 289 7.23 6.32 -4.73
CA GLN A 289 8.45 7.08 -4.45
C GLN A 289 9.07 7.71 -5.72
N ASP A 290 9.09 6.99 -6.84
CA ASP A 290 9.60 7.51 -8.12
C ASP A 290 8.69 8.58 -8.71
N LEU A 291 7.36 8.38 -8.63
CA LEU A 291 6.36 9.32 -9.07
C LEU A 291 6.50 10.65 -8.33
N GLU A 292 6.54 10.60 -7.00
CA GLU A 292 6.71 11.79 -6.18
C GLU A 292 8.06 12.45 -6.44
N ARG A 293 9.17 11.70 -6.49
CA ARG A 293 10.49 12.26 -6.81
C ARG A 293 10.50 13.01 -8.15
N GLN A 294 9.90 12.45 -9.20
CA GLN A 294 9.85 13.07 -10.52
C GLN A 294 8.93 14.30 -10.58
N LEU A 295 7.76 14.27 -9.91
CA LEU A 295 6.86 15.41 -9.83
C LEU A 295 7.42 16.55 -8.98
N GLN A 296 8.07 16.23 -7.86
CA GLN A 296 8.65 17.22 -6.96
C GLN A 296 9.80 17.99 -7.61
N ALA A 297 10.59 17.32 -8.47
CA ALA A 297 11.59 17.99 -9.30
C ALA A 297 11.00 19.06 -10.23
N ARG A 298 9.69 19.01 -10.49
CA ARG A 298 8.93 19.99 -11.29
C ARG A 298 8.04 20.90 -10.43
N GLY A 299 8.10 20.81 -9.10
CA GLY A 299 7.31 21.64 -8.19
C GLY A 299 5.91 21.10 -7.86
N TYR A 300 5.63 19.82 -8.17
CA TYR A 300 4.31 19.20 -8.00
C TYR A 300 4.35 17.95 -7.09
N THR A 301 3.19 17.50 -6.63
CA THR A 301 2.97 16.26 -5.86
C THR A 301 1.57 15.71 -6.14
N THR A 302 1.38 14.40 -6.06
CA THR A 302 0.03 13.82 -5.99
C THR A 302 -0.53 13.90 -4.57
N GLY A 303 0.36 13.89 -3.58
CA GLY A 303 0.03 13.75 -2.16
C GLY A 303 -0.50 12.37 -1.78
N HIS A 304 -0.53 11.41 -2.70
CA HIS A 304 -0.97 10.04 -2.46
C HIS A 304 0.17 9.21 -1.85
N GLU A 305 0.16 9.10 -0.53
CA GLU A 305 1.22 8.43 0.23
C GLU A 305 0.65 7.26 1.05
N PRO A 306 0.36 6.10 0.44
CA PRO A 306 0.12 4.88 1.19
C PRO A 306 1.41 4.46 1.92
N ASP A 307 1.32 3.76 3.04
CA ASP A 307 2.51 3.36 3.81
C ASP A 307 3.44 2.41 3.01
N SER A 308 2.95 1.81 1.92
CA SER A 308 3.72 1.00 0.98
C SER A 308 4.26 1.78 -0.24
N TYR A 309 4.24 3.12 -0.25
CA TYR A 309 4.59 3.94 -1.43
C TYR A 309 6.01 3.73 -1.99
N GLU A 310 6.94 3.22 -1.18
CA GLU A 310 8.31 2.87 -1.61
C GLU A 310 8.34 1.75 -2.66
N PHE A 311 7.31 0.91 -2.70
CA PHE A 311 7.24 -0.22 -3.65
C PHE A 311 5.91 -0.33 -4.37
N SER A 312 4.81 0.20 -3.82
CA SER A 312 3.50 0.12 -4.47
C SER A 312 3.43 1.02 -5.71
N SER A 313 2.81 0.49 -6.76
CA SER A 313 2.71 1.12 -8.08
C SER A 313 1.36 1.81 -8.29
N LEU A 314 1.31 2.81 -9.16
CA LEU A 314 0.08 3.54 -9.52
C LEU A 314 -1.07 2.64 -10.01
N GLY A 315 -0.79 1.67 -10.88
CA GLY A 315 -1.78 0.70 -11.36
C GLY A 315 -2.32 -0.17 -10.24
N GLY A 316 -1.43 -0.59 -9.33
CA GLY A 316 -1.80 -1.30 -8.11
C GLY A 316 -2.73 -0.49 -7.21
N TRP A 317 -2.49 0.82 -7.05
CA TRP A 317 -3.37 1.69 -6.27
C TRP A 317 -4.79 1.75 -6.83
N VAL A 318 -4.92 1.88 -8.16
CA VAL A 318 -6.22 1.88 -8.84
C VAL A 318 -6.89 0.51 -8.69
N ALA A 319 -6.14 -0.58 -8.90
CA ALA A 319 -6.65 -1.94 -8.81
C ALA A 319 -7.15 -2.33 -7.42
N THR A 320 -6.65 -1.71 -6.34
CA THR A 320 -6.99 -2.05 -4.95
C THR A 320 -7.74 -0.95 -4.19
N ARG A 321 -8.08 0.16 -4.84
CA ARG A 321 -8.67 1.36 -4.21
C ARG A 321 -7.83 1.88 -3.03
N ALA A 322 -6.52 2.06 -3.26
CA ALA A 322 -5.60 2.47 -2.22
C ALA A 322 -5.98 3.81 -1.55
N SER A 323 -5.71 3.89 -0.25
CA SER A 323 -5.90 5.07 0.59
C SER A 323 -4.53 5.57 1.06
N GLY A 324 -4.27 6.86 0.87
CA GLY A 324 -3.02 7.51 1.31
C GLY A 324 -3.15 8.21 2.65
N MET A 325 -2.03 8.42 3.33
CA MET A 325 -1.95 9.13 4.63
C MET A 325 -2.57 10.54 4.59
N LYS A 326 -2.42 11.25 3.46
CA LYS A 326 -2.82 12.66 3.33
C LYS A 326 -4.18 12.86 2.61
N LYS A 327 -5.02 11.83 2.56
CA LYS A 327 -6.28 11.85 1.79
C LYS A 327 -7.23 12.99 2.14
N ASN A 328 -7.14 13.57 3.34
CA ASN A 328 -8.01 14.68 3.73
C ASN A 328 -7.82 15.93 2.83
N ILE A 329 -6.62 16.13 2.28
CA ILE A 329 -6.33 17.23 1.34
C ILE A 329 -6.43 16.76 -0.11
N TYR A 330 -5.84 15.60 -0.41
CA TYR A 330 -5.63 15.16 -1.80
C TYR A 330 -6.70 14.20 -2.32
N GLY A 331 -7.47 13.58 -1.42
CA GLY A 331 -8.40 12.51 -1.73
C GLY A 331 -7.76 11.12 -1.73
N ASN A 332 -8.61 10.09 -1.80
CA ASN A 332 -8.19 8.72 -2.11
C ASN A 332 -7.89 8.56 -3.60
N ILE A 333 -7.49 7.37 -4.03
CA ILE A 333 -7.20 7.11 -5.45
C ILE A 333 -8.41 7.37 -6.36
N GLU A 334 -9.64 7.09 -5.90
CA GLU A 334 -10.87 7.37 -6.64
C GLU A 334 -11.14 8.87 -6.84
N ASP A 335 -10.66 9.72 -5.94
CA ASP A 335 -10.79 11.17 -6.05
C ASP A 335 -9.70 11.78 -6.93
N LEU A 336 -8.52 11.15 -6.92
CA LEU A 336 -7.35 11.56 -7.69
C LEU A 336 -7.43 11.13 -9.14
N LEU A 337 -8.09 10.00 -9.44
CA LEU A 337 -8.23 9.45 -10.77
C LEU A 337 -9.10 10.35 -11.66
N VAL A 338 -8.55 10.75 -12.82
CA VAL A 338 -9.27 11.50 -13.86
C VAL A 338 -9.65 10.60 -15.02
N GLN A 339 -8.72 9.73 -15.44
CA GLN A 339 -8.90 8.82 -16.57
C GLN A 339 -8.02 7.57 -16.37
N VAL A 340 -8.51 6.41 -16.76
CA VAL A 340 -7.75 5.15 -16.77
C VAL A 340 -7.81 4.50 -18.15
N LYS A 341 -6.68 3.94 -18.60
CA LYS A 341 -6.59 3.11 -19.81
C LYS A 341 -6.27 1.68 -19.43
N VAL A 342 -7.14 0.75 -19.83
CA VAL A 342 -7.06 -0.67 -19.47
C VAL A 342 -7.05 -1.52 -20.74
N VAL A 343 -6.15 -2.50 -20.79
CA VAL A 343 -6.17 -3.55 -21.81
C VAL A 343 -6.94 -4.74 -21.25
N THR A 344 -7.98 -5.18 -21.94
CA THR A 344 -8.77 -6.36 -21.57
C THR A 344 -8.77 -7.39 -22.72
N PRO A 345 -9.14 -8.65 -22.47
CA PRO A 345 -9.34 -9.66 -23.53
C PRO A 345 -10.36 -9.25 -24.61
N ARG A 346 -11.23 -8.27 -24.33
CA ARG A 346 -12.24 -7.75 -25.27
C ARG A 346 -11.80 -6.47 -25.99
N GLY A 347 -10.61 -5.96 -25.69
CA GLY A 347 -10.08 -4.71 -26.22
C GLY A 347 -9.83 -3.66 -25.13
N ASN A 348 -9.51 -2.44 -25.57
CA ASN A 348 -9.14 -1.36 -24.67
C ASN A 348 -10.36 -0.65 -24.08
N VAL A 349 -10.30 -0.36 -22.80
CA VAL A 349 -11.27 0.47 -22.08
C VAL A 349 -10.61 1.79 -21.71
N GLU A 350 -11.12 2.88 -22.27
CA GLU A 350 -10.71 4.25 -21.96
C GLU A 350 -11.87 5.21 -22.25
N ARG A 351 -12.02 6.26 -21.42
CA ARG A 351 -12.97 7.33 -21.73
C ARG A 351 -12.48 8.14 -22.93
N TYR A 352 -13.40 8.65 -23.75
CA TYR A 352 -13.05 9.53 -24.86
C TYR A 352 -12.55 10.92 -24.41
N THR A 353 -13.01 11.40 -23.25
CA THR A 353 -12.69 12.75 -22.73
C THR A 353 -12.21 12.70 -21.29
N ALA A 354 -11.32 13.63 -20.95
CA ALA A 354 -10.82 13.88 -19.59
C ALA A 354 -11.63 14.97 -18.85
N GLY A 355 -12.89 15.18 -19.23
CA GLY A 355 -13.79 16.11 -18.55
C GLY A 355 -13.86 15.82 -17.04
N PRO A 356 -13.80 16.85 -16.17
CA PRO A 356 -13.58 16.66 -14.73
C PRO A 356 -14.75 15.97 -14.00
N ARG A 357 -15.96 16.03 -14.58
CA ARG A 357 -17.14 15.31 -14.10
C ARG A 357 -18.06 15.04 -15.30
N LEU A 358 -18.58 13.83 -15.40
CA LEU A 358 -19.48 13.41 -16.48
C LEU A 358 -20.76 12.80 -15.89
N SER A 359 -21.87 12.97 -16.59
CA SER A 359 -23.15 12.28 -16.33
C SER A 359 -23.57 11.55 -17.59
N ALA A 360 -22.82 10.50 -17.93
CA ALA A 360 -22.96 9.73 -19.17
C ALA A 360 -23.29 8.25 -18.88
N GLY A 361 -24.18 8.01 -17.92
CA GLY A 361 -24.49 6.68 -17.38
C GLY A 361 -23.58 6.28 -16.20
N PRO A 362 -23.57 4.99 -15.82
CA PRO A 362 -22.69 4.48 -14.76
C PRO A 362 -21.21 4.75 -15.06
N ASP A 363 -20.46 5.12 -14.03
CA ASP A 363 -19.04 5.40 -14.18
C ASP A 363 -18.23 4.11 -14.37
N VAL A 364 -17.87 3.81 -15.62
CA VAL A 364 -17.04 2.64 -15.98
C VAL A 364 -15.68 2.61 -15.29
N GLN A 365 -15.13 3.75 -14.85
CA GLN A 365 -13.86 3.75 -14.10
C GLN A 365 -14.02 3.04 -12.75
N HIS A 366 -15.21 3.11 -12.14
CA HIS A 366 -15.50 2.41 -10.89
C HIS A 366 -15.66 0.89 -11.07
N PHE A 367 -15.82 0.39 -12.30
CA PHE A 367 -15.81 -1.04 -12.60
C PHE A 367 -14.38 -1.58 -12.60
N ILE A 368 -13.42 -0.73 -12.98
CA ILE A 368 -11.98 -1.03 -13.00
C ILE A 368 -11.36 -0.82 -11.60
N MET A 369 -11.72 0.26 -10.91
CA MET A 369 -11.20 0.52 -9.58
C MET A 369 -11.62 -0.56 -8.58
N GLY A 370 -10.65 -1.19 -7.92
CA GLY A 370 -10.94 -2.30 -7.02
C GLY A 370 -11.12 -3.65 -7.72
N SER A 371 -10.79 -3.76 -9.01
CA SER A 371 -10.91 -5.02 -9.74
C SER A 371 -9.81 -6.04 -9.42
N GLU A 372 -8.77 -5.66 -8.67
CA GLU A 372 -7.67 -6.54 -8.24
C GLU A 372 -7.05 -7.39 -9.37
N GLY A 373 -6.88 -6.80 -10.57
CA GLY A 373 -6.28 -7.47 -11.73
C GLY A 373 -7.17 -8.48 -12.47
N THR A 374 -8.42 -8.68 -12.03
CA THR A 374 -9.33 -9.71 -12.60
C THR A 374 -9.94 -9.37 -13.95
N LEU A 375 -9.96 -8.08 -14.34
CA LEU A 375 -10.60 -7.61 -15.57
C LEU A 375 -9.63 -7.31 -16.72
N GLY A 376 -8.35 -7.15 -16.42
CA GLY A 376 -7.35 -6.73 -17.39
C GLY A 376 -6.18 -5.99 -16.75
N VAL A 377 -5.36 -5.36 -17.59
CA VAL A 377 -4.13 -4.67 -17.18
C VAL A 377 -4.32 -3.17 -17.32
N ILE A 378 -4.24 -2.46 -16.19
CA ILE A 378 -4.17 -0.99 -16.18
C ILE A 378 -2.80 -0.59 -16.73
N THR A 379 -2.78 0.23 -17.78
CA THR A 379 -1.54 0.60 -18.49
C THR A 379 -1.16 2.05 -18.31
N GLU A 380 -2.15 2.93 -18.28
CA GLU A 380 -1.94 4.36 -18.09
C GLU A 380 -3.04 4.95 -17.21
N VAL A 381 -2.67 5.96 -16.43
CA VAL A 381 -3.55 6.66 -15.50
C VAL A 381 -3.32 8.15 -15.65
N THR A 382 -4.39 8.91 -15.85
CA THR A 382 -4.39 10.36 -15.63
C THR A 382 -4.86 10.63 -14.21
N MET A 383 -4.05 11.32 -13.42
CA MET A 383 -4.42 11.71 -12.06
C MET A 383 -4.18 13.19 -11.80
N LYS A 384 -4.89 13.72 -10.81
CA LYS A 384 -4.69 15.08 -10.30
C LYS A 384 -3.30 15.20 -9.66
N VAL A 385 -2.66 16.34 -9.87
CA VAL A 385 -1.46 16.78 -9.17
C VAL A 385 -1.71 18.13 -8.51
N ARG A 386 -0.87 18.51 -7.54
CA ARG A 386 -0.96 19.78 -6.82
C ARG A 386 0.43 20.40 -6.75
N PRO A 387 0.53 21.75 -6.69
CA PRO A 387 1.78 22.40 -6.32
C PRO A 387 2.29 21.87 -4.96
N LEU A 388 3.60 21.83 -4.80
CA LEU A 388 4.22 21.48 -3.52
C LEU A 388 3.71 22.40 -2.39
N PRO A 389 3.40 21.84 -1.19
CA PRO A 389 2.99 22.66 -0.07
C PRO A 389 4.14 23.55 0.39
N GLN A 390 3.86 24.84 0.58
CA GLN A 390 4.87 25.81 1.06
C GLN A 390 5.35 25.50 2.49
N VAL A 391 4.51 24.87 3.30
CA VAL A 391 4.77 24.58 4.71
C VAL A 391 4.23 23.21 5.08
N GLN A 392 5.03 22.45 5.84
CA GLN A 392 4.62 21.24 6.53
C GLN A 392 4.88 21.41 8.04
N ARG A 393 3.93 20.99 8.87
CA ARG A 393 4.02 21.04 10.34
C ARG A 393 3.48 19.74 10.92
N TYR A 394 4.19 19.25 11.93
CA TYR A 394 3.80 18.09 12.72
C TYR A 394 3.42 18.56 14.12
N GLY A 395 2.52 17.81 14.76
CA GLY A 395 2.09 18.07 16.13
C GLY A 395 1.41 16.83 16.71
N SER A 396 1.32 16.77 18.04
CA SER A 396 0.65 15.69 18.77
C SER A 396 -0.19 16.26 19.91
N ILE A 397 -1.26 15.55 20.25
CA ILE A 397 -2.16 15.88 21.36
C ILE A 397 -2.34 14.61 22.18
N VAL A 398 -2.18 14.73 23.51
CA VAL A 398 -2.43 13.62 24.44
C VAL A 398 -3.80 13.82 25.08
N PHE A 399 -4.59 12.76 25.08
CA PHE A 399 -5.91 12.71 25.71
C PHE A 399 -5.87 11.84 26.98
N PRO A 400 -6.75 12.08 27.97
CA PRO A 400 -6.81 11.25 29.18
C PRO A 400 -7.14 9.78 28.91
N ASN A 401 -7.90 9.51 27.85
CA ASN A 401 -8.27 8.17 27.41
C ASN A 401 -8.63 8.17 25.90
N PHE A 402 -8.74 6.97 25.33
CA PHE A 402 -9.02 6.80 23.91
C PHE A 402 -10.37 7.40 23.49
N THR A 403 -11.41 7.27 24.33
CA THR A 403 -12.76 7.81 24.06
C THR A 403 -12.73 9.34 23.89
N SER A 404 -11.99 10.07 24.72
CA SER A 404 -11.81 11.51 24.57
C SER A 404 -11.15 11.87 23.23
N GLY A 405 -10.17 11.08 22.80
CA GLY A 405 -9.57 11.21 21.48
C GLY A 405 -10.56 10.98 20.35
N VAL A 406 -11.37 9.92 20.42
CA VAL A 406 -12.42 9.63 19.42
C VAL A 406 -13.45 10.76 19.32
N ASN A 407 -13.88 11.31 20.47
CA ASN A 407 -14.80 12.45 20.49
C ASN A 407 -14.19 13.68 19.82
N CYS A 408 -12.91 13.99 20.10
CA CYS A 408 -12.20 15.06 19.42
C CYS A 408 -12.13 14.83 17.90
N MET A 409 -11.78 13.62 17.46
CA MET A 409 -11.75 13.26 16.03
C MET A 409 -13.11 13.45 15.35
N ARG A 410 -14.19 13.09 16.05
CA ARG A 410 -15.58 13.30 15.59
C ARG A 410 -15.88 14.78 15.42
N GLU A 411 -15.56 15.63 16.39
CA GLU A 411 -15.80 17.07 16.30
C GLU A 411 -14.98 17.72 15.17
N VAL A 412 -13.71 17.35 15.02
CA VAL A 412 -12.87 17.77 13.89
C VAL A 412 -13.52 17.39 12.55
N ALA A 413 -14.10 16.18 12.47
CA ALA A 413 -14.80 15.73 11.28
C ALA A 413 -16.12 16.48 11.02
N LEU A 414 -16.90 16.73 12.08
CA LEU A 414 -18.16 17.47 12.02
C LEU A 414 -17.93 18.90 11.51
N HIS A 415 -16.87 19.56 11.99
CA HIS A 415 -16.49 20.90 11.57
C HIS A 415 -15.73 20.95 10.25
N ARG A 416 -15.41 19.79 9.63
CA ARG A 416 -14.64 19.67 8.38
C ARG A 416 -13.32 20.44 8.42
N CYS A 417 -12.65 20.40 9.57
CA CYS A 417 -11.38 21.10 9.81
C CYS A 417 -10.21 20.11 10.01
N GLN A 418 -10.27 18.96 9.35
CA GLN A 418 -9.20 17.96 9.41
C GLN A 418 -7.88 18.55 8.86
N PRO A 419 -6.73 18.30 9.51
CA PRO A 419 -5.43 18.55 8.90
C PRO A 419 -5.17 17.55 7.76
N ALA A 420 -4.02 17.70 7.08
CA ALA A 420 -3.57 16.78 6.03
C ALA A 420 -3.67 15.31 6.44
N SER A 421 -3.20 15.00 7.66
CA SER A 421 -3.28 13.68 8.29
C SER A 421 -3.57 13.86 9.77
N ILE A 422 -4.44 13.01 10.30
CA ILE A 422 -4.71 12.90 11.73
C ILE A 422 -4.90 11.42 12.07
N ARG A 423 -4.13 10.93 13.04
CA ARG A 423 -4.12 9.54 13.48
C ARG A 423 -4.26 9.52 15.00
N LEU A 424 -5.24 8.77 15.50
CA LEU A 424 -5.43 8.54 16.93
C LEU A 424 -4.81 7.19 17.29
N LEU A 425 -3.79 7.20 18.13
CA LEU A 425 -3.13 6.01 18.64
C LEU A 425 -3.77 5.61 19.97
N ASP A 426 -3.93 4.31 20.21
CA ASP A 426 -4.27 3.80 21.53
C ASP A 426 -3.07 3.86 22.50
N ASN A 427 -3.29 3.45 23.75
CA ASN A 427 -2.26 3.50 24.79
C ASN A 427 -1.12 2.49 24.56
N GLU A 428 -1.38 1.36 23.90
CA GLU A 428 -0.34 0.37 23.59
C GLU A 428 0.60 0.92 22.52
N GLN A 429 0.04 1.50 21.46
CA GLN A 429 0.79 2.18 20.41
C GLN A 429 1.54 3.40 20.93
N PHE A 430 0.95 4.17 21.85
CA PHE A 430 1.63 5.30 22.50
C PHE A 430 2.81 4.86 23.37
N LYS A 431 2.72 3.74 24.08
CA LYS A 431 3.84 3.17 24.85
C LYS A 431 4.93 2.56 23.97
N PHE A 432 4.55 2.08 22.79
CA PHE A 432 5.46 1.50 21.81
C PHE A 432 6.35 2.56 21.13
N GLY A 433 5.76 3.71 20.76
CA GLY A 433 6.47 4.83 20.13
C GLY A 433 7.26 5.66 21.12
#